data_AF-A0A3Q7TYL3-F1
#
_entry.id   AF-A0A3Q7TYL3-F1
#
_cell.length_a   1.000
_cell.length_b   1.000
_cell.length_c   1.000
_cell.angle_alpha   90.00
_cell.angle_beta   90.00
_cell.angle_gamma   90.00
#
_symmetry.space_group_name_H-M   'P 1'
#
loop_
_entity.id
_entity.type
_entity.pdbx_description
1 polymer ?
#
loop_
_entity_poly.entity_id
_entity_poly.type
_entity_poly.pdbx_seq_one_letter_code
_entity_poly.pdbx_strand_id
1 'polypeptide(L)'
;MRPPAVRLVRRGRMPYAELLALQERWLRRLQAAPGPEAPSGAEAGALLLCEPAGPVYTSGLRGGLTPEEMARLRALGAEESAVEGTSRPTAWL
;
A
#
# COMPACT_ATOMS: atom_id res chain seq x y z
N MET A 1 18.45 -6.94 -24.21
CA MET A 1 17.14 -6.36 -23.84
C MET A 1 17.37 -5.29 -22.78
N ARG A 2 16.70 -4.13 -22.84
CA ARG A 2 16.75 -3.16 -21.72
C ARG A 2 15.85 -3.66 -20.58
N PRO A 3 16.26 -3.51 -19.32
CA PRO A 3 15.41 -3.87 -18.19
C PRO A 3 14.13 -3.01 -18.18
N PRO A 4 13.00 -3.55 -17.69
CA PRO A 4 11.75 -2.82 -17.57
C PRO A 4 11.96 -1.55 -16.71
N ALA A 5 11.46 -0.41 -17.19
CA ALA A 5 11.59 0.85 -16.48
C ALA A 5 10.56 0.91 -15.34
N VAL A 6 11.03 1.00 -14.09
CA VAL A 6 10.18 1.18 -12.91
C VAL A 6 10.27 2.63 -12.43
N ARG A 7 9.11 3.26 -12.20
CA ARG A 7 9.06 4.61 -11.66
C ARG A 7 9.19 4.61 -10.15
N LEU A 8 10.19 5.32 -9.63
CA LEU A 8 10.30 5.55 -8.19
C LEU A 8 9.40 6.71 -7.76
N VAL A 9 8.54 6.47 -6.77
CA VAL A 9 7.65 7.48 -6.19
C VAL A 9 7.94 7.59 -4.70
N ARG A 10 8.57 8.69 -4.29
CA ARG A 10 8.84 8.99 -2.88
C ARG A 10 7.74 9.90 -2.33
N ARG A 11 7.07 9.45 -1.27
CA ARG A 11 6.08 10.21 -0.50
C ARG A 11 6.38 9.88 0.95
N GLY A 12 6.95 10.79 1.73
CA GLY A 12 7.52 10.50 3.06
C GLY A 12 6.51 9.91 4.05
N ARG A 13 6.14 10.66 5.08
CA ARG A 13 5.10 10.21 6.03
C ARG A 13 3.73 10.67 5.56
N MET A 14 2.75 9.78 5.59
CA MET A 14 1.37 10.11 5.22
C MET A 14 0.36 9.14 5.87
N PRO A 15 -0.91 9.54 6.06
CA PRO A 15 -1.95 8.66 6.61
C PRO A 15 -2.06 7.35 5.83
N TYR A 16 -2.35 6.24 6.51
CA TYR A 16 -2.36 4.92 5.87
C TYR A 16 -3.44 4.80 4.78
N ALA A 17 -4.60 5.43 5.00
CA ALA A 17 -5.66 5.50 4.00
C ALA A 17 -5.19 6.18 2.69
N GLU A 18 -4.36 7.21 2.78
CA GLU A 18 -3.82 7.88 1.59
C GLU A 18 -2.77 7.02 0.87
N LEU A 19 -2.03 6.17 1.60
CA LEU A 19 -1.12 5.18 1.02
C LEU A 19 -1.87 4.17 0.16
N LEU A 20 -2.97 3.62 0.69
CA LEU A 20 -3.83 2.69 -0.04
C LEU A 20 -4.43 3.35 -1.29
N ALA A 21 -4.95 4.58 -1.16
CA ALA A 21 -5.46 5.34 -2.29
C ALA A 21 -4.38 5.62 -3.35
N LEU A 22 -3.13 5.82 -2.95
CA LEU A 22 -1.99 5.97 -3.85
C LEU A 22 -1.67 4.65 -4.58
N GLN A 23 -1.70 3.52 -3.89
CA GLN A 23 -1.53 2.19 -4.50
C GLN A 23 -2.60 1.94 -5.55
N GLU A 24 -3.87 2.14 -5.23
CA GLU A 24 -4.98 1.94 -6.18
C GLU A 24 -4.89 2.85 -7.40
N ARG A 25 -4.51 4.11 -7.21
CA ARG A 25 -4.33 5.06 -8.32
C ARG A 25 -3.22 4.59 -9.27
N TRP A 26 -2.12 4.09 -8.75
CA TRP A 26 -1.05 3.52 -9.58
C TRP A 26 -1.48 2.24 -10.27
N LEU A 27 -2.20 1.36 -9.58
CA LEU A 27 -2.76 0.14 -10.17
C LEU A 27 -3.67 0.47 -11.35
N ARG A 28 -4.66 1.37 -11.15
CA ARG A 28 -5.56 1.82 -12.23
C ARG A 28 -4.81 2.42 -13.41
N ARG A 29 -3.80 3.26 -13.15
CA ARG A 29 -2.97 3.87 -14.19
C ARG A 29 -2.20 2.83 -15.00
N LEU A 30 -1.59 1.85 -14.34
CA LEU A 30 -0.80 0.80 -14.99
C LEU A 30 -1.69 -0.16 -15.79
N GLN A 31 -2.88 -0.48 -15.28
CA GLN A 31 -3.88 -1.29 -16.00
C GLN A 31 -4.47 -0.57 -17.22
N ALA A 32 -4.58 0.76 -17.16
CA ALA A 32 -5.06 1.57 -18.28
C ALA A 32 -4.00 1.85 -19.35
N ALA A 33 -2.74 1.51 -19.11
CA ALA A 33 -1.68 1.68 -20.11
C ALA A 33 -1.91 0.69 -21.27
N PRO A 34 -1.81 1.14 -22.55
CA PRO A 34 -2.00 0.26 -23.68
C PRO A 34 -0.98 -0.89 -23.66
N GLY A 35 -1.42 -2.07 -24.10
CA GLY A 35 -0.69 -3.33 -24.06
C GLY A 35 0.65 -3.34 -24.84
N PRO A 36 1.28 -4.52 -25.01
CA PRO A 36 2.73 -4.69 -25.27
C PRO A 36 3.30 -4.07 -26.57
N GLU A 37 2.49 -3.39 -27.39
CA GLU A 37 2.94 -2.56 -28.51
C GLU A 37 3.32 -1.13 -28.09
N ALA A 38 3.19 -0.79 -26.80
CA ALA A 38 3.64 0.49 -26.29
C ALA A 38 5.16 0.67 -26.57
N PRO A 39 5.60 1.85 -27.06
CA PRO A 39 6.98 2.07 -27.47
C PRO A 39 7.93 1.73 -26.32
N SER A 40 9.10 1.18 -26.68
CA SER A 40 10.15 0.76 -25.76
C SER A 40 10.53 1.89 -24.80
N GLY A 41 9.89 1.94 -23.63
CA GLY A 41 9.87 3.11 -22.75
C GLY A 41 8.63 3.26 -21.88
N ALA A 42 7.57 2.47 -22.11
CA ALA A 42 6.43 2.38 -21.21
C ALA A 42 6.87 1.94 -19.80
N GLU A 43 6.41 2.65 -18.76
CA GLU A 43 6.65 2.31 -17.36
C GLU A 43 6.10 0.91 -17.08
N ALA A 44 6.97 -0.03 -16.71
CA ALA A 44 6.59 -1.39 -16.36
C ALA A 44 5.92 -1.49 -14.97
N GLY A 45 6.03 -0.43 -14.17
CA GLY A 45 5.46 -0.36 -12.84
C GLY A 45 5.93 0.87 -12.05
N ALA A 46 5.50 0.95 -10.81
CA ALA A 46 5.93 1.97 -9.86
C ALA A 46 6.34 1.35 -8.52
N LEU A 47 7.44 1.83 -7.95
CA LEU A 47 7.87 1.52 -6.59
C LEU A 47 7.53 2.71 -5.69
N LEU A 48 6.61 2.50 -4.76
CA LEU A 48 6.20 3.51 -3.79
C LEU A 48 7.07 3.38 -2.53
N LEU A 49 7.80 4.44 -2.19
CA LEU A 49 8.56 4.53 -0.95
C LEU A 49 7.86 5.52 -0.02
N CYS A 50 7.19 4.97 0.99
CA CYS A 50 6.39 5.74 1.93
C CYS A 50 6.36 5.11 3.32
N GLU A 51 6.01 5.92 4.32
CA GLU A 51 5.84 5.53 5.71
C GLU A 51 4.45 5.97 6.21
N PRO A 52 3.75 5.14 7.01
CA PRO A 52 2.58 5.61 7.75
C PRO A 52 2.94 6.81 8.66
N ALA A 53 2.02 7.78 8.77
CA ALA A 53 2.22 8.96 9.61
C ALA A 53 2.19 8.65 11.12
N GLY A 54 1.64 7.50 11.50
CA GLY A 54 1.58 7.01 12.87
C GLY A 54 1.45 5.47 12.91
N PRO A 55 1.31 4.87 14.09
CA PRO A 55 1.18 3.43 14.24
C PRO A 55 -0.08 2.91 13.53
N VAL A 56 0.04 1.81 12.81
CA VAL A 56 -1.09 1.21 12.10
C VAL A 56 -1.07 -0.30 12.27
N TYR A 57 -2.24 -0.84 12.61
CA TYR A 57 -2.51 -2.27 12.54
C TYR A 57 -3.31 -2.58 11.28
N THR A 58 -2.79 -3.50 10.46
CA THR A 58 -3.49 -3.96 9.26
C THR A 58 -3.99 -5.39 9.43
N SER A 59 -5.29 -5.61 9.29
CA SER A 59 -5.89 -6.94 9.27
C SER A 59 -6.00 -7.48 7.84
N GLY A 60 -5.57 -8.72 7.67
CA GLY A 60 -5.58 -9.41 6.38
C GLY A 60 -6.80 -10.30 6.17
N LEU A 61 -6.84 -11.05 5.07
CA LEU A 61 -7.93 -11.98 4.75
C LEU A 61 -8.14 -13.10 5.79
N ARG A 62 -7.16 -13.33 6.66
CA ARG A 62 -7.22 -14.37 7.71
C ARG A 62 -7.80 -13.87 9.04
N GLY A 63 -8.39 -12.67 9.03
CA GLY A 63 -8.99 -12.06 10.20
C GLY A 63 -8.12 -11.00 10.85
N GLY A 64 -8.75 -10.21 11.71
CA GLY A 64 -8.15 -9.14 12.49
C GLY A 64 -8.14 -9.45 13.98
N LEU A 65 -7.88 -8.40 14.76
CA LEU A 65 -7.90 -8.46 16.21
C LEU A 65 -9.32 -8.57 16.74
N THR A 66 -9.44 -9.09 17.96
CA THR A 66 -10.68 -8.96 18.72
C THR A 66 -10.97 -7.47 19.02
N PRO A 67 -12.24 -7.11 19.30
CA PRO A 67 -12.58 -5.74 19.67
C PRO A 67 -11.81 -5.19 20.88
N GLU A 68 -11.47 -6.04 21.85
CA GLU A 68 -10.68 -5.65 23.03
C GLU A 68 -9.24 -5.30 22.64
N GLU A 69 -8.58 -6.16 21.87
CA GLU A 69 -7.23 -5.91 21.37
C GLU A 69 -7.19 -4.67 20.48
N MET A 70 -8.23 -4.45 19.67
CA MET A 70 -8.36 -3.24 18.87
C MET A 70 -8.52 -1.98 19.72
N ALA A 71 -9.34 -2.03 20.76
CA ALA A 71 -9.51 -0.92 21.69
C ALA A 71 -8.18 -0.57 22.39
N ARG A 72 -7.38 -1.57 22.76
CA ARG A 72 -6.04 -1.38 23.33
C ARG A 72 -5.09 -0.69 22.36
N LEU A 73 -5.06 -1.13 21.10
CA LEU A 73 -4.19 -0.51 20.09
C LEU A 73 -4.61 0.94 19.79
N ARG A 74 -5.91 1.22 19.70
CA ARG A 74 -6.40 2.60 19.54
C ARG A 74 -6.03 3.48 20.73
N ALA A 75 -6.08 2.94 21.95
CA ALA A 75 -5.63 3.66 23.15
C ALA A 75 -4.13 3.99 23.12
N LEU A 76 -3.32 3.22 22.37
CA LEU A 76 -1.90 3.50 22.11
C LEU A 76 -1.67 4.40 20.88
N GLY A 77 -2.74 4.91 20.26
CA GLY A 77 -2.67 5.80 19.10
C GLY A 77 -2.55 5.09 17.76
N ALA A 78 -2.80 3.79 17.68
CA ALA A 78 -2.78 3.05 16.43
C ALA A 78 -4.11 3.17 15.64
N GLU A 79 -3.99 3.34 14.33
CA GLU A 79 -5.10 3.21 13.39
C GLU A 79 -5.33 1.74 13.02
N GLU A 80 -6.56 1.42 12.58
CA GLU A 80 -6.93 0.10 12.06
C GLU A 80 -7.29 0.19 10.59
N SER A 81 -6.78 -0.75 9.78
CA SER A 81 -7.18 -0.87 8.38
C SER A 81 -7.31 -2.33 7.96
N ALA A 82 -8.42 -2.69 7.34
CA ALA A 82 -8.60 -3.98 6.70
C ALA A 82 -8.04 -3.94 5.27
N VAL A 83 -7.14 -4.87 4.93
CA VAL A 83 -6.51 -4.94 3.62
C VAL A 83 -6.57 -6.36 3.05
N GLU A 84 -6.98 -6.50 1.80
CA GLU A 84 -7.09 -7.79 1.13
C GLU A 84 -5.74 -8.36 0.68
N GLY A 85 -4.65 -7.57 0.77
CA GLY A 85 -3.33 -7.90 0.24
C GLY A 85 -2.41 -8.69 1.16
N THR A 86 -2.77 -8.94 2.43
CA THR A 86 -1.88 -9.63 3.39
C THR A 86 -2.55 -10.89 3.93
N SER A 87 -1.82 -12.01 3.93
CA SER A 87 -2.24 -13.26 4.60
C SER A 87 -1.76 -13.34 6.05
N ARG A 88 -1.03 -12.32 6.54
CA ARG A 88 -0.56 -12.21 7.92
C ARG A 88 -0.71 -10.76 8.42
N PRO A 89 -1.18 -10.55 9.65
CA PRO A 89 -1.24 -9.22 10.24
C PRO A 89 0.16 -8.63 10.32
N THR A 90 0.29 -7.37 9.90
CA THR A 90 1.56 -6.61 9.92
C THR A 90 1.33 -5.35 10.73
N ALA A 91 2.17 -5.12 11.74
CA ALA A 91 2.18 -3.87 12.50
C ALA A 91 3.27 -2.97 11.93
N TRP A 92 2.92 -1.71 11.67
CA TRP A 92 3.88 -0.64 11.39
C TRP A 92 3.95 0.23 12.64
N LEU A 93 5.08 0.15 13.35
CA LEU A 93 5.36 0.89 14.59
C LEU A 93 6.25 2.11 14.30
#